data_AF-A0A6M0CFC2-F1
#
_entry.id   AF-A0A6M0CFC2-F1
#
_cell.length_a   1.000
_cell.length_b   1.000
_cell.length_c   1.000
_cell.angle_alpha   90.00
_cell.angle_beta   90.00
_cell.angle_gamma   90.00
#
_symmetry.space_group_name_H-M   'P 1'
#
loop_
_entity.id
_entity.type
_entity.pdbx_description
1 polymer ?
#
loop_
_entity_poly.entity_id
_entity_poly.type
_entity_poly.pdbx_seq_one_letter_code
_entity_poly.pdbx_strand_id
1 'polypeptide(L)'
;LFIGSNITATIKNSTLLAIHKLARIQITSINSPTTTGMHSIDYYISGKITAPTETTQEHYTEKLANLEDSGLCFRYAIAEPPSGVKPIRSSWGATDQTTIFISGANFYKIIPEMRETWAKILAKVPNSILVLYPFNPNWTNSYRFAPFIKQMRSVLKRHGIDSKRLVVIKALPS
;
A
#
# COMPACT_ATOMS: atom_id res chain seq x y z
N LEU A 1 0.80 -21.68 16.76
CA LEU A 1 0.73 -20.24 17.07
C LEU A 1 0.68 -19.47 15.76
N PHE A 2 -0.38 -18.70 15.53
CA PHE A 2 -0.46 -17.80 14.39
C PHE A 2 0.01 -16.40 14.80
N ILE A 3 1.00 -15.86 14.10
CA ILE A 3 1.56 -14.54 14.36
C ILE A 3 0.85 -13.54 13.44
N GLY A 4 -0.28 -13.02 13.93
CA GLY A 4 -1.15 -12.09 13.21
C GLY A 4 -0.65 -10.64 13.16
N SER A 5 0.66 -10.42 13.06
CA SER A 5 1.27 -9.09 13.04
C SER A 5 2.39 -9.01 12.00
N ASN A 6 2.78 -7.80 11.62
CA ASN A 6 3.96 -7.60 10.79
C ASN A 6 5.22 -7.76 11.65
N ILE A 7 5.96 -8.86 11.43
CA ILE A 7 7.20 -9.19 12.15
C ILE A 7 8.45 -8.97 11.30
N THR A 8 8.32 -8.43 10.08
CA THR A 8 9.44 -8.21 9.16
C THR A 8 9.75 -6.74 8.92
N ALA A 9 8.81 -5.82 9.21
CA ALA A 9 8.99 -4.39 8.95
C ALA A 9 9.92 -3.70 9.94
N THR A 10 9.79 -3.99 11.24
CA THR A 10 10.62 -3.43 12.31
C THR A 10 10.75 -4.43 13.46
N ILE A 11 11.76 -4.27 14.31
CA ILE A 11 11.89 -5.08 15.54
C ILE A 11 10.89 -4.57 16.57
N LYS A 12 9.87 -5.38 16.88
CA LYS A 12 8.87 -5.14 17.93
C LYS A 12 8.88 -6.32 18.91
N ASN A 13 8.15 -6.19 20.03
CA ASN A 13 7.96 -7.32 20.96
C ASN A 13 7.42 -8.57 20.24
N SER A 14 6.51 -8.41 19.27
CA SER A 14 6.03 -9.53 18.46
C SER A 14 7.13 -10.19 17.63
N THR A 15 8.09 -9.42 17.11
CA THR A 15 9.25 -9.92 16.37
C THR A 15 10.17 -10.72 17.29
N LEU A 16 10.45 -10.19 18.48
CA LEU A 16 11.28 -10.86 19.49
C LEU A 16 10.61 -12.15 19.97
N LEU A 17 9.30 -12.14 20.19
CA LEU A 17 8.56 -13.34 20.55
C LEU A 17 8.56 -14.38 19.41
N ALA A 18 8.47 -13.93 18.16
CA ALA A 18 8.45 -14.81 16.99
C ALA A 18 9.70 -15.69 16.88
N ILE A 19 10.88 -15.19 17.27
CA ILE A 19 12.14 -15.94 17.20
C ILE A 19 12.27 -17.06 18.26
N HIS A 20 11.47 -17.05 19.32
CA HIS A 20 11.61 -17.98 20.46
C HIS A 20 10.82 -19.29 20.34
N LYS A 21 10.29 -19.65 19.16
CA LYS A 21 9.56 -20.90 18.92
C LYS A 21 8.56 -21.27 20.04
N LEU A 22 7.60 -20.39 20.28
CA LEU A 22 6.63 -20.47 21.38
C LEU A 22 5.57 -21.57 21.20
N ALA A 23 5.51 -22.22 20.02
CA ALA A 23 4.64 -23.36 19.76
C ALA A 23 5.31 -24.34 18.79
N ARG A 24 4.86 -25.61 18.83
CA ARG A 24 5.35 -26.68 17.93
C ARG A 24 5.27 -26.29 16.45
N ILE A 25 4.19 -25.61 16.09
CA ILE A 25 4.00 -25.03 14.75
C ILE A 25 3.75 -23.53 14.92
N GLN A 26 4.56 -22.70 14.30
CA GLN A 26 4.41 -21.26 14.20
C GLN A 26 4.19 -20.85 12.75
N ILE A 27 3.20 -19.99 12.54
CA ILE A 27 2.72 -19.63 11.21
C ILE A 27 2.55 -18.12 11.12
N THR A 28 2.90 -17.54 9.98
CA THR A 28 2.61 -16.15 9.63
C THR A 28 1.81 -16.08 8.32
N SER A 29 1.48 -14.88 7.87
CA SER A 29 0.75 -14.63 6.63
C SER A 29 1.12 -13.25 6.06
N ILE A 30 0.32 -12.75 5.12
CA ILE A 30 0.47 -11.45 4.43
C ILE A 30 0.72 -10.24 5.33
N ASN A 31 0.40 -10.31 6.63
CA ASN A 31 0.77 -9.28 7.60
C ASN A 31 2.27 -8.95 7.55
N SER A 32 3.10 -9.95 7.25
CA SER A 32 4.50 -9.78 6.86
C SER A 32 4.60 -9.98 5.34
N PRO A 33 4.66 -8.93 4.51
CA PRO A 33 4.54 -9.04 3.05
C PRO A 33 5.83 -9.53 2.37
N THR A 34 6.62 -10.33 3.07
CA THR A 34 7.89 -10.94 2.65
C THR A 34 8.17 -12.14 3.55
N THR A 35 9.06 -13.04 3.11
CA THR A 35 9.69 -14.07 3.95
C THR A 35 10.20 -13.47 5.26
N THR A 36 10.04 -14.20 6.37
CA THR A 36 10.55 -13.74 7.68
C THR A 36 12.05 -13.98 7.83
N GLY A 37 12.60 -14.97 7.12
CA GLY A 37 13.97 -15.42 7.31
C GLY A 37 14.21 -16.12 8.66
N MET A 38 13.17 -16.34 9.46
CA MET A 38 13.30 -16.86 10.82
C MET A 38 13.11 -18.38 10.83
N HIS A 39 14.13 -19.12 11.29
CA HIS A 39 14.03 -20.58 11.48
C HIS A 39 12.89 -21.00 12.43
N SER A 40 12.40 -20.09 13.27
CA SER A 40 11.31 -20.36 14.20
C SER A 40 9.93 -20.38 13.53
N ILE A 41 9.78 -19.88 12.30
CA ILE A 41 8.49 -19.84 11.57
C ILE A 41 8.44 -21.00 10.59
N ASP A 42 7.47 -21.91 10.76
CA ASP A 42 7.38 -23.13 9.95
C ASP A 42 6.67 -22.88 8.62
N TYR A 43 5.58 -22.11 8.67
CA TYR A 43 4.69 -21.92 7.53
C TYR A 43 4.36 -20.44 7.30
N TYR A 44 4.15 -20.12 6.03
CA TYR A 44 3.61 -18.85 5.58
C TYR A 44 2.31 -19.12 4.82
N ILE A 45 1.19 -18.60 5.33
CA ILE A 45 -0.10 -18.70 4.63
C ILE A 45 -0.12 -17.68 3.51
N SER A 46 -0.25 -18.17 2.28
CA SER A 46 -0.36 -17.39 1.04
C SER A 46 -1.51 -17.93 0.19
N GLY A 47 -1.75 -17.35 -0.98
CA GLY A 47 -2.70 -17.88 -1.97
C GLY A 47 -2.04 -18.21 -3.30
N LYS A 48 -2.64 -19.11 -4.08
CA LYS A 48 -2.15 -19.48 -5.42
C LYS A 48 -2.07 -18.28 -6.38
N ILE A 49 -2.89 -17.25 -6.18
CA ILE A 49 -2.86 -16.04 -7.03
C ILE A 49 -1.76 -15.06 -6.58
N THR A 50 -1.38 -15.07 -5.30
CA THR A 50 -0.45 -14.08 -4.72
C THR A 50 0.98 -14.58 -4.64
N ALA A 51 1.19 -15.83 -4.21
CA ALA A 51 2.49 -16.48 -4.14
C ALA A 51 2.32 -18.00 -4.32
N PRO A 52 2.10 -18.47 -5.57
CA PRO A 52 1.97 -19.90 -5.87
C PRO A 52 3.25 -20.66 -5.52
N THR A 53 3.10 -21.79 -4.84
CA THR A 53 4.22 -22.58 -4.28
C THR A 53 5.15 -23.08 -5.38
N GLU A 54 4.60 -23.43 -6.54
CA GLU A 54 5.30 -23.96 -7.69
C GLU A 54 6.38 -23.01 -8.22
N THR A 55 6.18 -21.70 -8.07
CA THR A 55 7.07 -20.67 -8.61
C THR A 55 7.69 -19.76 -7.57
N THR A 56 7.22 -19.78 -6.32
CA THR A 56 7.66 -18.80 -5.31
C THR A 56 8.30 -19.41 -4.07
N GLN A 57 8.20 -20.73 -3.84
CA GLN A 57 8.73 -21.38 -2.63
C GLN A 57 10.23 -21.12 -2.39
N GLU A 58 11.03 -20.98 -3.45
CA GLU A 58 12.47 -20.70 -3.34
C GLU A 58 12.80 -19.33 -2.73
N HIS A 59 11.84 -18.39 -2.73
CA HIS A 59 12.01 -17.06 -2.12
C HIS A 59 11.59 -17.03 -0.64
N TYR A 60 11.12 -18.14 -0.08
CA TYR A 60 10.63 -18.25 1.30
C TYR A 60 11.46 -19.24 2.10
N THR A 61 11.76 -18.85 3.35
CA THR A 61 12.39 -19.77 4.31
C THR A 61 11.35 -20.69 4.95
N GLU A 62 10.11 -20.21 5.06
CA GLU A 62 8.95 -20.93 5.51
C GLU A 62 8.40 -21.85 4.41
N LYS A 63 7.73 -22.93 4.80
CA LYS A 63 6.91 -23.70 3.86
C LYS A 63 5.66 -22.90 3.50
N LEU A 64 5.40 -22.71 2.22
CA LEU A 64 4.19 -22.04 1.76
C LEU A 64 2.99 -22.96 1.98
N ALA A 65 1.98 -22.44 2.68
CA ALA A 65 0.67 -23.06 2.81
C ALA A 65 -0.31 -22.27 1.92
N ASN A 66 -0.42 -22.67 0.65
CA ASN A 66 -1.30 -22.01 -0.30
C ASN A 66 -2.78 -22.35 -0.10
N LEU A 67 -3.59 -21.30 -0.02
CA LEU A 67 -5.03 -21.36 -0.22
C LEU A 67 -5.36 -21.27 -1.72
N GLU A 68 -6.51 -21.81 -2.14
CA GLU A 68 -6.90 -21.91 -3.56
C GLU A 68 -6.92 -20.55 -4.29
N ASP A 69 -7.34 -19.47 -3.63
CA ASP A 69 -7.46 -18.13 -4.23
C ASP A 69 -6.30 -17.18 -3.85
N SER A 70 -6.61 -15.94 -3.46
CA SER A 70 -5.61 -14.91 -3.13
C SER A 70 -4.92 -15.12 -1.78
N GLY A 71 -5.51 -15.92 -0.89
CA GLY A 71 -5.10 -16.03 0.51
C GLY A 71 -5.34 -14.76 1.33
N LEU A 72 -6.05 -13.77 0.76
CA LEU A 72 -6.43 -12.54 1.43
C LEU A 72 -7.90 -12.62 1.85
N CYS A 73 -8.17 -12.36 3.12
CA CYS A 73 -9.52 -12.29 3.66
C CYS A 73 -9.79 -10.87 4.16
N PHE A 74 -10.72 -10.17 3.49
CA PHE A 74 -11.18 -8.86 3.92
C PHE A 74 -12.51 -9.00 4.65
N ARG A 75 -12.53 -8.64 5.93
CA ARG A 75 -13.79 -8.46 6.65
C ARG A 75 -14.23 -7.01 6.48
N TYR A 76 -15.16 -6.79 5.57
CA TYR A 76 -15.82 -5.49 5.45
C TYR A 76 -16.71 -5.24 6.68
N ALA A 77 -16.74 -4.00 7.15
CA ALA A 77 -17.65 -3.63 8.23
C ALA A 77 -19.10 -3.84 7.76
N ILE A 78 -19.94 -4.43 8.62
CA ILE A 78 -21.34 -4.74 8.30
C ILE A 78 -22.17 -3.44 8.19
N ALA A 79 -21.71 -2.36 8.82
CA ALA A 79 -22.26 -1.03 8.68
C ALA A 79 -21.12 -0.04 8.41
N GLU A 80 -21.31 0.85 7.45
CA GLU A 80 -20.40 1.97 7.26
C GLU A 80 -20.54 2.91 8.47
N PRO A 81 -19.45 3.19 9.22
CA PRO A 81 -19.50 4.25 10.21
C PRO A 81 -19.87 5.56 9.49
N PRO A 82 -20.64 6.46 10.12
CA PRO A 82 -21.02 7.71 9.49
C PRO A 82 -19.77 8.47 9.04
N SER A 83 -19.63 8.68 7.73
CA SER A 83 -18.50 9.43 7.20
C SER A 83 -18.62 10.90 7.61
N GLY A 84 -17.69 11.36 8.44
CA GLY A 84 -17.57 12.77 8.82
C GLY A 84 -17.11 13.67 7.67
N VAL A 85 -16.66 13.10 6.55
CA VAL A 85 -16.14 13.84 5.39
C VAL A 85 -16.85 13.41 4.13
N LYS A 86 -17.44 14.38 3.42
CA LYS A 86 -18.07 14.20 2.11
C LYS A 86 -17.29 14.99 1.06
N PRO A 87 -16.25 14.40 0.44
CA PRO A 87 -15.48 15.10 -0.57
C PRO A 87 -16.35 15.39 -1.79
N ILE A 88 -16.35 16.64 -2.24
CA ILE A 88 -17.04 17.07 -3.47
C ILE A 88 -16.00 17.25 -4.60
N ARG A 89 -16.35 16.84 -5.82
CA ARG A 89 -15.43 16.90 -6.98
C ARG A 89 -14.89 18.31 -7.22
N SER A 90 -15.75 19.31 -7.07
CA SER A 90 -15.41 20.72 -7.23
C SER A 90 -14.35 21.20 -6.22
N SER A 91 -14.24 20.58 -5.03
CA SER A 91 -13.19 20.89 -4.06
C SER A 91 -11.78 20.54 -4.57
N TRP A 92 -11.69 19.70 -5.59
CA TRP A 92 -10.45 19.33 -6.28
C TRP A 92 -10.30 20.01 -7.64
N GLY A 93 -11.18 20.98 -7.96
CA GLY A 93 -11.23 21.60 -9.28
C GLY A 93 -11.73 20.67 -10.39
N ALA A 94 -12.36 19.55 -10.04
CA ALA A 94 -12.93 18.61 -10.99
C ALA A 94 -14.41 18.91 -11.26
N THR A 95 -14.83 18.69 -12.50
CA THR A 95 -16.23 18.68 -12.92
C THR A 95 -16.76 17.25 -12.94
N ASP A 96 -18.05 17.08 -13.25
CA ASP A 96 -18.65 15.76 -13.44
C ASP A 96 -18.01 14.99 -14.60
N GLN A 97 -17.47 15.70 -15.60
CA GLN A 97 -16.81 15.13 -16.77
C GLN A 97 -15.33 14.83 -16.55
N THR A 98 -14.72 15.32 -15.46
CA THR A 98 -13.29 15.16 -15.21
C THR A 98 -12.98 13.74 -14.72
N THR A 99 -12.08 13.01 -15.38
CA THR A 99 -11.64 11.71 -14.88
C THR A 99 -10.73 11.90 -13.65
N ILE A 100 -11.02 11.20 -12.54
CA ILE A 100 -10.23 11.29 -11.31
C ILE A 100 -9.47 9.98 -11.13
N PHE A 101 -8.15 10.02 -11.28
CA PHE A 101 -7.27 8.96 -10.82
C PHE A 101 -6.94 9.20 -9.36
N ILE A 102 -6.98 8.15 -8.53
CA ILE A 102 -6.75 8.28 -7.09
C ILE A 102 -5.80 7.21 -6.58
N SER A 103 -4.90 7.59 -5.67
CA SER A 103 -4.03 6.65 -4.98
C SER A 103 -3.84 7.02 -3.51
N GLY A 104 -4.18 6.06 -2.65
CA GLY A 104 -3.87 6.07 -1.22
C GLY A 104 -2.60 5.33 -0.85
N ALA A 105 -1.78 4.96 -1.84
CA ALA A 105 -0.53 4.27 -1.57
C ALA A 105 0.38 5.16 -0.71
N ASN A 106 1.04 4.55 0.27
CA ASN A 106 2.02 5.24 1.10
C ASN A 106 3.10 5.88 0.22
N PHE A 107 3.56 7.07 0.59
CA PHE A 107 4.64 7.82 -0.07
C PHE A 107 5.85 6.96 -0.47
N TYR A 108 6.28 6.00 0.36
CA TYR A 108 7.42 5.13 0.07
C TYR A 108 7.20 4.20 -1.14
N LYS A 109 5.95 3.97 -1.55
CA LYS A 109 5.58 3.16 -2.72
C LYS A 109 5.51 3.98 -4.01
N ILE A 110 5.57 5.31 -3.93
CA ILE A 110 5.49 6.21 -5.09
C ILE A 110 6.90 6.50 -5.63
N ILE A 111 7.48 5.46 -6.25
CA ILE A 111 8.81 5.49 -6.87
C ILE A 111 8.84 6.35 -8.14
N PRO A 112 10.01 6.82 -8.61
CA PRO A 112 10.12 7.68 -9.80
C PRO A 112 9.38 7.15 -11.04
N GLU A 113 9.45 5.85 -11.30
CA GLU A 113 8.83 5.16 -12.43
C GLU A 113 7.29 5.26 -12.38
N MET A 114 6.72 5.18 -11.17
CA MET A 114 5.28 5.36 -10.95
C MET A 114 4.85 6.79 -11.29
N ARG A 115 5.65 7.79 -10.90
CA ARG A 115 5.38 9.21 -11.17
C ARG A 115 5.40 9.51 -12.66
N GLU A 116 6.39 8.95 -13.36
CA GLU A 116 6.49 9.03 -14.82
C GLU A 116 5.30 8.38 -15.51
N THR A 117 4.90 7.20 -15.04
CA THR A 117 3.76 6.47 -15.58
C THR A 117 2.47 7.28 -15.44
N TRP A 118 2.22 7.85 -14.25
CA TRP A 118 1.06 8.71 -14.04
C TRP A 118 1.09 9.97 -14.90
N ALA A 119 2.25 10.60 -15.09
CA ALA A 119 2.37 11.74 -15.99
C ALA A 119 1.98 11.35 -17.43
N LYS A 120 2.49 10.22 -17.94
CA LYS A 120 2.11 9.72 -19.28
C LYS A 120 0.62 9.45 -19.42
N ILE A 121 -0.02 8.90 -18.38
CA ILE A 121 -1.48 8.69 -18.35
C ILE A 121 -2.22 10.03 -18.41
N LEU A 122 -1.84 10.99 -17.56
CA LEU A 122 -2.46 12.32 -17.53
C LEU A 122 -2.27 13.06 -18.86
N ALA A 123 -1.13 12.92 -19.53
CA ALA A 123 -0.91 13.50 -20.86
C ALA A 123 -1.88 12.92 -21.90
N LYS A 124 -2.18 11.62 -21.83
CA LYS A 124 -3.11 10.92 -22.74
C LYS A 124 -4.59 11.14 -22.41
N VAL A 125 -4.90 11.62 -21.21
CA VAL A 125 -6.28 11.87 -20.77
C VAL A 125 -6.42 13.35 -20.38
N PRO A 126 -6.67 14.27 -21.32
CA PRO A 126 -6.59 15.72 -21.07
C PRO A 126 -7.50 16.22 -19.93
N ASN A 127 -8.76 15.78 -19.88
CA ASN A 127 -9.70 16.13 -18.82
C ASN A 127 -9.59 15.16 -17.62
N SER A 128 -8.41 15.09 -17.00
CA SER A 128 -8.22 14.26 -15.81
C SER A 128 -7.32 14.89 -14.75
N ILE A 129 -7.48 14.45 -13.51
CA ILE A 129 -6.61 14.81 -12.38
C ILE A 129 -6.09 13.56 -11.67
N LEU A 130 -4.99 13.73 -10.94
CA LEU A 130 -4.44 12.74 -10.03
C LEU A 130 -4.58 13.23 -8.59
N VAL A 131 -5.34 12.50 -7.78
CA VAL A 131 -5.54 12.74 -6.34
C VAL A 131 -4.67 11.77 -5.55
N LEU A 132 -3.79 12.30 -4.69
CA LEU A 132 -2.92 11.51 -3.83
C LEU A 132 -3.19 11.82 -2.35
N TYR A 133 -3.19 10.79 -1.50
CA TYR A 133 -3.16 10.93 -0.03
C TYR A 133 -2.08 10.05 0.61
N PRO A 134 -0.80 10.27 0.28
CA PRO A 134 0.24 9.29 0.55
C PRO A 134 0.84 9.40 1.96
N PHE A 135 0.34 10.33 2.78
CA PHE A 135 0.94 10.76 4.05
C PHE A 135 0.08 10.35 5.25
N ASN A 136 -0.10 9.04 5.44
CA ASN A 136 -0.86 8.52 6.57
C ASN A 136 0.04 8.43 7.83
N PRO A 137 -0.31 9.11 8.94
CA PRO A 137 0.51 9.18 10.15
C PRO A 137 0.70 7.81 10.84
N ASN A 138 -0.15 6.82 10.57
CA ASN A 138 -0.02 5.48 11.14
C ASN A 138 1.27 4.75 10.69
N TRP A 139 1.91 5.20 9.62
CA TRP A 139 3.15 4.62 9.11
C TRP A 139 4.39 5.37 9.57
N THR A 140 4.35 6.70 9.54
CA THR A 140 5.39 7.58 10.03
C THR A 140 4.82 8.98 10.24
N ASN A 141 5.34 9.67 11.25
CA ASN A 141 5.02 11.07 11.52
C ASN A 141 5.99 12.04 10.82
N SER A 142 7.00 11.53 10.09
CA SER A 142 8.04 12.33 9.44
C SER A 142 8.13 12.01 7.95
N TYR A 143 7.35 12.76 7.16
CA TYR A 143 7.38 12.67 5.70
C TYR A 143 8.09 13.88 5.07
N ARG A 144 8.89 13.64 4.03
CA ARG A 144 9.52 14.72 3.23
C ARG A 144 8.54 15.27 2.20
N PHE A 145 7.52 16.00 2.66
CA PHE A 145 6.43 16.52 1.84
C PHE A 145 6.90 17.44 0.70
N ALA A 146 7.63 18.51 1.02
CA ALA A 146 7.99 19.52 0.03
C ALA A 146 8.86 18.97 -1.13
N PRO A 147 9.90 18.15 -0.88
CA PRO A 147 10.66 17.52 -1.96
C PRO A 147 9.80 16.62 -2.85
N PHE A 148 8.88 15.84 -2.27
CA PHE A 148 7.98 14.99 -3.05
C PHE A 148 7.12 15.78 -4.02
N ILE A 149 6.44 16.82 -3.53
CA ILE A 149 5.56 17.64 -4.34
C ILE A 149 6.36 18.36 -5.44
N LYS A 150 7.55 18.86 -5.11
CA LYS A 150 8.45 19.49 -6.09
C LYS A 150 8.83 18.50 -7.20
N GLN A 151 9.18 17.27 -6.85
CA GLN A 151 9.52 16.23 -7.83
C GLN A 151 8.31 15.84 -8.69
N MET A 152 7.15 15.61 -8.07
CA MET A 152 5.91 15.31 -8.81
C MET A 152 5.57 16.41 -9.82
N ARG A 153 5.58 17.67 -9.39
CA ARG A 153 5.30 18.82 -10.28
C ARG A 153 6.35 18.95 -11.38
N SER A 154 7.62 18.67 -11.08
CA SER A 154 8.69 18.67 -12.09
C SER A 154 8.42 17.61 -13.16
N VAL A 155 8.06 16.39 -12.76
CA VAL A 155 7.70 15.30 -13.68
C VAL A 155 6.51 15.72 -14.55
N LEU A 156 5.43 16.23 -13.95
CA LEU A 156 4.26 16.70 -14.72
C LEU A 156 4.62 17.80 -15.73
N LYS A 157 5.44 18.78 -15.31
CA LYS A 157 5.89 19.86 -16.19
C LYS A 157 6.65 19.34 -17.42
N ARG A 158 7.49 18.30 -17.26
CA ARG A 158 8.23 17.69 -18.38
C ARG A 158 7.30 17.08 -19.44
N HIS A 159 6.10 16.66 -19.04
CA HIS A 159 5.07 16.13 -19.94
C HIS A 159 4.05 17.19 -20.38
N GLY A 160 4.29 18.47 -20.12
CA GLY A 160 3.39 19.57 -20.50
C GLY A 160 2.08 19.59 -19.71
N ILE A 161 2.04 18.98 -18.53
CA ILE A 161 0.83 18.84 -17.72
C ILE A 161 0.76 19.98 -16.71
N ASP A 162 -0.38 20.67 -16.65
CA ASP A 162 -0.62 21.70 -15.63
C ASP A 162 -0.50 21.09 -14.21
N SER A 163 0.28 21.74 -13.36
CA SER A 163 0.44 21.40 -11.95
C SER A 163 -0.88 21.31 -11.16
N LYS A 164 -1.93 22.01 -11.59
CA LYS A 164 -3.28 21.94 -11.01
C LYS A 164 -3.93 20.56 -11.19
N ARG A 165 -3.43 19.74 -12.12
CA ARG A 165 -3.89 18.37 -12.33
C ARG A 165 -3.35 17.39 -11.28
N LEU A 166 -2.51 17.86 -10.35
CA LEU A 166 -2.10 17.12 -9.16
C LEU A 166 -2.77 17.70 -7.93
N VAL A 167 -3.58 16.87 -7.27
CA VAL A 167 -4.24 17.20 -6.02
C VAL A 167 -3.66 16.30 -4.94
N VAL A 168 -3.18 16.89 -3.85
CA VAL A 168 -2.66 16.14 -2.70
C VAL A 168 -3.48 16.49 -1.48
N ILE A 169 -4.23 15.53 -0.96
CA ILE A 169 -5.10 15.71 0.19
C ILE A 169 -4.39 15.22 1.46
N LYS A 170 -4.78 15.81 2.60
CA LYS A 170 -4.27 15.42 3.92
C LYS A 170 -4.92 14.11 4.37
N ALA A 171 -4.30 13.44 5.35
CA ALA A 171 -4.95 12.34 6.06
C ALA A 171 -6.30 12.81 6.60
N LEU A 172 -7.33 11.99 6.40
CA LEU A 172 -8.66 12.25 6.93
C LEU A 172 -8.69 11.93 8.44
N PRO A 173 -9.58 12.57 9.22
CA PRO A 173 -9.81 12.20 10.61
C PRO A 173 -10.17 10.72 10.73
N SER A 174 -9.64 10.07 11.76
CA SER A 174 -9.99 8.69 12.16
C SER A 174 -11.26 8.65 12.97
#